data_AF-A0A3D4KU97-F1
#
_entry.id   AF-A0A3D4KU97-F1
#
_cell.length_a   1.000
_cell.length_b   1.000
_cell.length_c   1.000
_cell.angle_alpha   90.00
_cell.angle_beta   90.00
_cell.angle_gamma   90.00
#
_symmetry.space_group_name_H-M   'P 1'
#
loop_
_entity.id
_entity.type
_entity.pdbx_description
1 polymer ?
#
loop_
_entity_poly.entity_id
_entity_poly.type
_entity_poly.pdbx_seq_one_letter_code
_entity_poly.pdbx_strand_id
1 'polypeptide(L)'
;AVEAVMMNRDIESVVSGNIHGHDVSAGFENGWVEMEDLNLQVAADGTQQAMDAAIDRFDKGDVSFVYKGDYTGVDPADPSDTCDLREGYIENEYTSYPLFHYILNDIITIDE
;
A
#
# COMPACT_ATOMS: atom_id res chain seq x y z
N ALA A 1 10.90 -20.57 0.39
CA ALA A 1 11.93 -21.04 1.36
C ALA A 1 12.35 -22.49 1.13
N VAL A 2 11.46 -23.48 1.21
CA VAL A 2 11.82 -24.91 1.01
C VAL A 2 12.47 -25.15 -0.36
N GLU A 3 11.91 -24.57 -1.42
CA GLU A 3 12.48 -24.65 -2.77
C GLU A 3 13.91 -24.09 -2.85
N ALA A 4 14.14 -22.89 -2.31
CA ALA A 4 15.47 -22.27 -2.25
C ALA A 4 16.50 -23.17 -1.54
N VAL A 5 16.11 -23.77 -0.41
CA VAL A 5 16.97 -24.72 0.33
C VAL A 5 17.28 -25.96 -0.52
N MET A 6 16.27 -26.53 -1.19
CA MET A 6 16.46 -27.68 -2.07
C MET A 6 17.34 -27.37 -3.27
N MET A 7 17.32 -26.13 -3.77
CA MET A 7 18.08 -25.68 -4.93
C MET A 7 19.44 -25.04 -4.56
N ASN A 8 19.75 -24.87 -3.27
CA ASN A 8 20.92 -24.15 -2.78
C ASN A 8 21.05 -22.75 -3.42
N ARG A 9 19.96 -21.98 -3.37
CA ARG A 9 19.87 -20.60 -3.87
C ARG A 9 19.26 -19.68 -2.80
N ASP A 10 19.45 -18.38 -3.00
CA ASP A 10 18.84 -17.34 -2.16
C ASP A 10 17.30 -17.39 -2.30
N ILE A 11 16.58 -17.07 -1.23
CA ILE A 11 15.10 -17.17 -1.19
C ILE A 11 14.46 -16.21 -2.18
N GLU A 12 15.06 -15.03 -2.32
CA GLU A 12 14.69 -13.95 -3.22
C GLU A 12 14.73 -14.42 -4.69
N SER A 13 15.54 -15.45 -5.01
CA SER A 13 15.62 -16.00 -6.37
C SER A 13 14.47 -16.95 -6.75
N VAL A 14 13.64 -17.34 -5.79
CA VAL A 14 12.53 -18.30 -5.97
C VAL A 14 11.18 -17.76 -5.47
N VAL A 15 11.11 -16.47 -5.13
CA VAL A 15 9.90 -15.79 -4.68
C VAL A 15 9.56 -14.69 -5.67
N SER A 16 8.28 -14.55 -6.00
CA SER A 16 7.79 -13.46 -6.86
C SER A 16 7.51 -12.20 -6.03
N GLY A 17 8.01 -11.05 -6.48
CA GLY A 17 7.85 -9.76 -5.82
C GLY A 17 8.98 -8.78 -6.14
N ASN A 18 8.88 -7.57 -5.60
CA ASN A 18 9.91 -6.54 -5.67
C ASN A 18 10.97 -6.78 -4.60
N ILE A 19 12.18 -7.14 -5.05
CA ILE A 19 13.33 -7.46 -4.20
C ILE A 19 14.13 -6.19 -3.93
N HIS A 20 14.31 -5.88 -2.65
CA HIS A 20 15.13 -4.78 -2.14
C HIS A 20 16.16 -5.33 -1.16
N GLY A 21 17.34 -5.71 -1.66
CA GLY A 21 18.35 -6.39 -0.87
C GLY A 21 17.86 -7.76 -0.41
N HIS A 22 17.61 -7.91 0.89
CA HIS A 22 17.07 -9.14 1.51
C HIS A 22 15.56 -9.08 1.77
N ASP A 23 14.93 -7.95 1.47
CA ASP A 23 13.50 -7.75 1.66
C ASP A 23 12.76 -8.00 0.36
N VAL A 24 11.57 -8.57 0.46
CA VAL A 24 10.67 -8.78 -0.67
C VAL A 24 9.31 -8.18 -0.33
N SER A 25 8.79 -7.37 -1.25
CA SER A 25 7.45 -6.78 -1.16
C SER A 25 6.62 -7.19 -2.36
N ALA A 26 5.33 -7.42 -2.17
CA ALA A 26 4.39 -7.79 -3.22
C ALA A 26 2.96 -7.49 -2.78
N GLY A 27 2.06 -7.37 -3.75
CA GLY A 27 0.64 -7.08 -3.54
C GLY A 27 -0.27 -7.91 -4.45
N PHE A 28 -1.32 -7.28 -4.96
CA PHE A 28 -2.34 -7.90 -5.82
C PHE A 28 -1.75 -8.61 -7.05
N GLU A 29 -0.81 -7.96 -7.75
CA GLU A 29 -0.18 -8.50 -8.97
C GLU A 29 0.50 -9.88 -8.76
N ASN A 30 0.90 -10.18 -7.52
CA ASN A 30 1.58 -11.42 -7.12
C ASN A 30 0.68 -12.35 -6.29
N GLY A 31 -0.58 -11.98 -6.03
CA GLY A 31 -1.51 -12.73 -5.19
C GLY A 31 -1.12 -12.74 -3.71
N TRP A 32 -0.33 -11.77 -3.24
CA TRP A 32 0.04 -11.65 -1.82
C TRP A 32 -1.02 -10.92 -1.00
N VAL A 33 -1.87 -10.14 -1.67
CA VAL A 33 -2.99 -9.40 -1.09
C VAL A 33 -4.20 -9.63 -1.98
N GLU A 34 -5.37 -9.79 -1.37
CA GLU A 34 -6.65 -9.92 -2.04
C GLU A 34 -7.72 -9.09 -1.32
N MET A 35 -8.74 -8.62 -2.07
CA MET A 35 -9.97 -8.11 -1.47
C MET A 35 -11.00 -9.23 -1.43
N GLU A 36 -11.54 -9.46 -0.23
CA GLU A 36 -12.61 -10.43 0.01
C GLU A 36 -13.95 -9.99 -0.60
N ASP A 37 -14.84 -10.97 -0.76
CA ASP A 37 -16.18 -10.75 -1.28
C ASP A 37 -16.98 -9.72 -0.45
N LEU A 38 -17.69 -8.85 -1.15
CA LEU A 38 -18.50 -7.79 -0.55
C LEU A 38 -19.79 -8.35 0.07
N ASN A 39 -20.09 -7.98 1.30
CA ASN A 39 -21.39 -8.27 1.90
C ASN A 39 -22.50 -7.39 1.30
N LEU A 40 -23.21 -7.94 0.32
CA LEU A 40 -24.26 -7.25 -0.41
C LEU A 40 -25.49 -6.85 0.42
N GLN A 41 -25.64 -7.35 1.66
CA GLN A 41 -26.76 -6.95 2.53
C GLN A 41 -26.55 -5.57 3.18
N VAL A 42 -25.29 -5.15 3.31
CA VAL A 42 -24.91 -3.91 4.00
C VAL A 42 -24.24 -2.89 3.08
N ALA A 43 -23.71 -3.37 1.96
CA ALA A 43 -23.05 -2.50 0.99
C ALA A 43 -24.05 -1.54 0.33
N ALA A 44 -23.61 -0.31 0.13
CA ALA A 44 -24.38 0.67 -0.62
C ALA A 44 -24.35 0.34 -2.12
N ASP A 45 -25.34 0.85 -2.85
CA ASP A 45 -25.34 0.78 -4.31
C ASP A 45 -24.05 1.41 -4.86
N GLY A 46 -23.40 0.71 -5.79
CA GLY A 46 -22.14 1.14 -6.40
C GLY A 46 -20.87 0.70 -5.65
N THR A 47 -20.95 0.17 -4.42
CA THR A 47 -19.76 -0.31 -3.69
C THR A 47 -19.03 -1.43 -4.43
N GLN A 48 -19.75 -2.39 -5.02
CA GLN A 48 -19.13 -3.45 -5.82
C GLN A 48 -18.35 -2.88 -7.00
N GLN A 49 -18.93 -1.93 -7.73
CA GLN A 49 -18.27 -1.31 -8.88
C GLN A 49 -17.01 -0.54 -8.47
N ALA A 50 -17.05 0.15 -7.32
CA ALA A 50 -15.88 0.83 -6.77
C ALA A 50 -14.78 -0.16 -6.35
N MET A 51 -15.17 -1.29 -5.75
CA MET A 51 -14.25 -2.36 -5.35
C MET A 51 -13.58 -2.99 -6.59
N ASP A 52 -14.35 -3.38 -7.59
CA ASP A 52 -13.84 -3.95 -8.84
C ASP A 52 -12.89 -2.99 -9.56
N ALA A 53 -13.20 -1.69 -9.57
CA ALA A 53 -12.34 -0.66 -10.15
C ALA A 53 -11.02 -0.49 -9.36
N ALA A 54 -11.04 -0.65 -8.04
CA ALA A 54 -9.83 -0.60 -7.23
C ALA A 54 -8.97 -1.85 -7.46
N ILE A 55 -9.55 -3.04 -7.49
CA ILE A 55 -8.87 -4.31 -7.78
C ILE A 55 -8.19 -4.25 -9.16
N ASP A 56 -8.91 -3.85 -10.21
CA ASP A 56 -8.35 -3.75 -11.57
C ASP A 56 -7.14 -2.80 -11.65
N ARG A 57 -7.11 -1.74 -10.84
CA ARG A 57 -5.96 -0.83 -10.75
C ARG A 57 -4.80 -1.46 -10.00
N PHE A 58 -5.07 -2.14 -8.89
CA PHE A 58 -4.06 -2.87 -8.12
C PHE A 58 -3.40 -3.99 -8.93
N ASP A 59 -4.18 -4.75 -9.69
CA ASP A 59 -3.68 -5.82 -10.57
C ASP A 59 -2.77 -5.27 -11.69
N LYS A 60 -2.98 -4.02 -12.11
CA LYS A 60 -2.14 -3.32 -13.09
C LYS A 60 -0.93 -2.61 -12.47
N GLY A 61 -0.77 -2.68 -11.15
CA GLY A 61 0.26 -1.93 -10.42
C GLY A 61 0.02 -0.42 -10.35
N ASP A 62 -1.16 0.08 -10.73
CA ASP A 62 -1.51 1.50 -10.58
C ASP A 62 -1.95 1.78 -9.14
N VAL A 63 -0.98 2.11 -8.30
CA VAL A 63 -1.19 2.46 -6.87
C VAL A 63 -1.18 3.97 -6.62
N SER A 64 -1.18 4.79 -7.68
CA SER A 64 -1.05 6.26 -7.59
C SER A 64 -2.17 6.94 -6.80
N PHE A 65 -3.26 6.24 -6.54
CA PHE A 65 -4.42 6.74 -5.80
C PHE A 65 -4.40 6.44 -4.31
N VAL A 66 -3.53 5.55 -3.84
CA VAL A 66 -3.55 5.06 -2.45
C VAL A 66 -3.19 6.20 -1.48
N TYR A 67 -2.10 6.89 -1.75
CA TYR A 67 -1.66 8.07 -0.97
C TYR A 67 -1.98 9.37 -1.71
N LYS A 68 -3.22 9.52 -2.19
CA LYS A 68 -3.65 10.71 -2.93
C LYS A 68 -5.05 11.15 -2.50
N GLY A 69 -5.21 12.44 -2.27
CA GLY A 69 -6.49 13.03 -1.90
C GLY A 69 -6.35 14.48 -1.47
N ASP A 70 -7.48 15.14 -1.18
CA ASP A 70 -7.49 16.51 -0.66
C ASP A 70 -7.17 16.52 0.84
N TYR A 71 -5.98 16.02 1.16
CA TYR A 71 -5.49 15.86 2.53
C TYR A 71 -4.11 16.49 2.66
N THR A 72 -3.89 17.09 3.83
CA THR A 72 -2.57 17.49 4.30
C THR A 72 -2.27 16.71 5.57
N GLY A 73 -0.98 16.54 5.88
CA GLY A 73 -0.57 15.88 7.11
C GLY A 73 0.66 16.53 7.71
N VAL A 74 0.94 16.18 8.96
CA VAL A 74 2.03 16.74 9.76
C VAL A 74 2.77 15.60 10.46
N ASP A 75 4.09 15.70 10.55
CA ASP A 75 4.88 14.76 11.35
C ASP A 75 4.54 14.98 12.85
N PRO A 76 4.13 13.94 13.59
CA PRO A 76 3.84 14.05 15.01
C PRO A 76 5.04 14.46 15.89
N ALA A 77 6.27 14.26 15.41
CA ALA A 77 7.51 14.63 16.10
C ALA A 77 8.06 16.02 15.66
N ASP A 78 7.75 16.46 14.45
CA ASP A 78 8.15 17.77 13.91
C ASP A 78 6.98 18.47 13.20
N PRO A 79 6.24 19.36 13.89
CA PRO A 79 5.10 20.05 13.30
C PRO A 79 5.42 20.96 12.10
N SER A 80 6.70 21.22 11.82
CA SER A 80 7.12 21.97 10.64
C SER A 80 7.31 21.10 9.40
N ASP A 81 7.42 19.78 9.58
CA ASP A 81 7.42 18.81 8.49
C ASP A 81 5.97 18.45 8.12
N THR A 82 5.60 18.74 6.88
CA THR A 82 4.22 18.63 6.40
C THR A 82 4.18 17.96 5.05
N CYS A 83 3.13 17.19 4.81
CA CYS A 83 2.86 16.60 3.50
C CYS A 83 1.57 17.13 2.89
N ASP A 84 1.54 17.12 1.57
CA ASP A 84 0.36 17.45 0.75
C ASP A 84 0.10 16.30 -0.21
N LEU A 85 -1.05 15.65 -0.07
CA LEU A 85 -1.41 14.46 -0.83
C LEU A 85 -2.22 14.76 -2.08
N ARG A 86 -2.44 16.04 -2.43
CA ARG A 86 -3.26 16.42 -3.61
C ARG A 86 -2.67 15.90 -4.92
N GLU A 87 -1.36 15.90 -5.05
CA GLU A 87 -0.67 15.32 -6.20
C GLU A 87 -0.37 13.82 -6.03
N GLY A 88 -0.37 13.35 -4.79
CA GLY A 88 -0.06 11.99 -4.39
C GLY A 88 1.34 11.87 -3.76
N TYR A 89 1.54 10.84 -2.94
CA TYR A 89 2.82 10.48 -2.34
C TYR A 89 3.26 9.10 -2.86
N ILE A 90 4.51 8.99 -3.31
CA ILE A 90 5.07 7.72 -3.79
C ILE A 90 5.75 7.03 -2.61
N GLU A 91 5.03 6.10 -1.98
CA GLU A 91 5.57 5.30 -0.88
C GLU A 91 6.54 4.23 -1.41
N ASN A 92 7.62 3.98 -0.65
CA ASN A 92 8.60 2.93 -0.94
C ASN A 92 9.29 3.03 -2.32
N GLU A 93 9.46 4.24 -2.86
CA GLU A 93 10.11 4.43 -4.18
C GLU A 93 11.56 3.92 -4.21
N TYR A 94 12.27 4.07 -3.09
CA TYR A 94 13.70 3.74 -2.97
C TYR A 94 14.02 2.81 -1.80
N THR A 95 13.02 2.38 -1.03
CA THR A 95 13.18 1.62 0.22
C THR A 95 12.19 0.46 0.28
N SER A 96 12.56 -0.60 1.00
CA SER A 96 11.69 -1.75 1.29
C SER A 96 10.74 -1.51 2.47
N TYR A 97 11.01 -0.49 3.28
CA TYR A 97 10.31 -0.18 4.50
C TYR A 97 9.51 1.12 4.35
N PRO A 98 8.34 1.21 5.02
CA PRO A 98 7.45 2.36 4.93
C PRO A 98 8.12 3.64 5.42
N LEU A 99 7.86 4.73 4.70
CA LEU A 99 8.31 6.08 5.02
C LEU A 99 7.15 7.01 5.34
N PHE A 100 5.92 6.66 4.96
CA PHE A 100 4.75 7.46 5.29
C PHE A 100 4.50 7.48 6.80
N HIS A 101 4.61 8.65 7.44
CA HIS A 101 4.51 8.80 8.90
C HIS A 101 3.66 10.00 9.33
N TYR A 102 3.01 10.68 8.39
CA TYR A 102 2.23 11.89 8.66
C TYR A 102 0.85 11.55 9.25
N ILE A 103 0.43 12.34 10.22
CA ILE A 103 -0.94 12.33 10.73
C ILE A 103 -1.78 13.26 9.86
N LEU A 104 -2.86 12.74 9.27
CA LEU A 104 -3.72 13.52 8.38
C LEU A 104 -4.55 14.54 9.18
N ASN A 105 -4.44 15.80 8.78
CA ASN A 105 -5.22 16.91 9.32
C ASN A 105 -6.72 16.65 9.11
N ASP A 106 -7.55 17.06 10.08
CA ASP A 106 -9.02 16.95 10.06
C ASP A 106 -9.58 15.52 9.98
N ILE A 107 -8.73 14.49 9.95
CA ILE A 107 -9.12 13.07 9.93
C ILE A 107 -8.77 12.38 11.25
N ILE A 108 -7.59 12.66 11.79
CA ILE A 108 -7.10 12.07 13.04
C ILE A 108 -6.90 13.19 14.06
N THR A 109 -7.49 13.02 15.24
CA THR A 109 -7.24 13.89 16.40
C THR A 109 -6.45 13.11 17.44
N ILE A 110 -5.37 13.71 17.95
CA ILE A 110 -4.57 13.14 19.04
C ILE A 110 -4.97 13.86 20.32
N ASP A 111 -5.48 13.10 21.29
CA ASP A 111 -5.75 13.58 22.65
C ASP A 111 -4.57 13.23 23.57
N GLU A 112 -4.24 14.12 24.52
CA GLU A 112 -3.20 13.93 25.56
C GLU A 112 -3.66 13.05 26.74
#